data_AF-A0A3P9NM31-F1
#
_entry.id   AF-A0A3P9NM31-F1
#
_cell.length_a   1.000
_cell.length_b   1.000
_cell.length_c   1.000
_cell.angle_alpha   90.00
_cell.angle_beta   90.00
_cell.angle_gamma   90.00
#
_symmetry.space_group_name_H-M   'P 1'
#
loop_
_entity.id
_entity.type
_entity.pdbx_description
1 polymer ?
#
loop_
_entity_poly.entity_id
_entity_poly.type
_entity_poly.pdbx_seq_one_letter_code
_entity_poly.pdbx_strand_id
1 'polypeptide(L)'
;TNDHVPRIILMEMEAHADAWPFLEPVNPRLVPGYRRIIKNPMDFLTMRERLLQGAYCSCDEFAADAQLVFNNCELFNEDTSEVGMAGHSMRRFFESRWAEFYSNKDK
;
A
#
# COMPACT_ATOMS: atom_id res chain seq x y z
N THR A 1 3.43 13.09 -18.85
CA THR A 1 2.24 12.85 -18.00
C THR A 1 2.72 12.31 -16.66
N ASN A 2 1.96 12.47 -15.57
CA ASN A 2 2.36 11.99 -14.24
C ASN A 2 2.23 10.46 -14.08
N ASP A 3 1.86 9.75 -15.14
CA ASP A 3 1.52 8.31 -15.16
C ASP A 3 2.66 7.39 -14.68
N HIS A 4 3.89 7.89 -14.64
CA HIS A 4 5.05 7.14 -14.12
C HIS A 4 5.20 7.21 -12.60
N VAL A 5 4.57 8.19 -11.92
CA VAL A 5 4.72 8.39 -10.47
C VAL A 5 4.21 7.19 -9.67
N PRO A 6 2.99 6.65 -9.91
CA PRO A 6 2.52 5.44 -9.23
C PRO A 6 3.48 4.25 -9.38
N ARG A 7 4.08 4.10 -10.57
CA ARG A 7 5.05 3.02 -10.83
C ARG A 7 6.31 3.18 -10.00
N ILE A 8 6.86 4.39 -9.93
CA ILE A 8 8.07 4.66 -9.15
C ILE A 8 7.80 4.39 -7.67
N ILE A 9 6.73 4.96 -7.12
CA ILE A 9 6.38 4.79 -5.70
C ILE A 9 6.13 3.33 -5.36
N LEU A 10 5.42 2.58 -6.22
CA LEU A 10 5.20 1.15 -5.99
C LEU A 10 6.50 0.35 -5.96
N MET A 11 7.41 0.59 -6.93
CA MET A 11 8.71 -0.08 -6.96
C MET A 11 9.55 0.21 -5.72
N GLU A 12 9.54 1.46 -5.25
CA GLU A 12 10.24 1.85 -4.03
C GLU A 12 9.60 1.25 -2.78
N MET A 13 8.26 1.17 -2.72
CA MET A 13 7.55 0.51 -1.63
C MET A 13 7.89 -0.98 -1.55
N GLU A 14 7.93 -1.68 -2.68
CA GLU A 14 8.26 -3.11 -2.72
C GLU A 14 9.72 -3.41 -2.37
N ALA A 15 10.62 -2.44 -2.60
CA ALA A 15 12.04 -2.54 -2.24
C ALA A 15 12.33 -2.14 -0.77
N HIS A 16 11.34 -1.59 -0.06
CA HIS A 16 11.51 -1.15 1.32
C HIS A 16 11.69 -2.34 2.27
N ALA A 17 12.56 -2.21 3.28
CA ALA A 17 12.87 -3.29 4.21
C ALA A 17 11.63 -3.80 4.99
N ASP A 18 10.68 -2.91 5.23
CA ASP A 18 9.43 -3.20 5.95
C ASP A 18 8.27 -3.64 5.04
N ALA A 19 8.52 -3.87 3.75
CA ALA A 19 7.48 -4.23 2.77
C ALA A 19 6.97 -5.67 2.92
N TRP A 20 7.73 -6.53 3.60
CA TRP A 20 7.53 -7.99 3.62
C TRP A 20 6.09 -8.46 3.95
N PRO A 21 5.26 -7.81 4.80
CA PRO A 21 3.89 -8.26 5.04
C PRO A 21 2.92 -7.92 3.90
N PHE A 22 3.31 -7.02 2.99
CA PHE A 22 2.44 -6.38 2.01
C PHE A 22 2.76 -6.76 0.55
N LEU A 23 3.83 -7.54 0.33
CA LEU A 23 4.26 -7.93 -1.01
C LEU A 23 3.23 -8.80 -1.75
N GLU A 24 2.51 -9.65 -1.03
CA GLU A 24 1.55 -10.60 -1.57
C GLU A 24 0.22 -10.58 -0.81
N PRO A 25 -0.89 -11.06 -1.41
CA PRO A 25 -2.17 -11.14 -0.74
C PRO A 25 -2.10 -12.00 0.52
N VAL A 26 -2.66 -11.50 1.63
CA VAL A 26 -2.80 -12.29 2.85
C VAL A 26 -3.71 -13.48 2.59
N ASN A 27 -3.22 -14.71 2.85
CA ASN A 27 -4.02 -15.91 2.74
C ASN A 27 -4.98 -16.04 3.96
N PRO A 28 -6.30 -15.83 3.78
CA PRO A 28 -7.25 -15.82 4.90
C PRO A 28 -7.46 -17.19 5.56
N ARG A 29 -6.98 -18.28 4.93
CA ARG A 29 -7.01 -19.62 5.53
C ARG A 29 -5.89 -19.82 6.54
N LEU A 30 -4.78 -19.09 6.38
CA LEU A 30 -3.61 -19.18 7.25
C LEU A 30 -3.62 -18.12 8.35
N VAL A 31 -4.42 -17.07 8.19
CA VAL A 31 -4.51 -15.96 9.14
C VAL A 31 -5.90 -15.94 9.80
N PRO A 32 -6.04 -16.49 11.02
CA PRO A 32 -7.32 -16.59 11.72
C PRO A 32 -8.02 -15.23 11.85
N GLY A 33 -9.31 -15.19 11.54
CA GLY A 33 -10.12 -13.99 11.69
C GLY A 33 -9.96 -12.95 10.57
N TYR A 34 -8.96 -13.07 9.70
CA TYR A 34 -8.68 -12.07 8.66
C TYR A 34 -9.88 -11.79 7.76
N ARG A 35 -10.50 -12.83 7.20
CA ARG A 35 -11.71 -12.71 6.34
C ARG A 35 -12.92 -12.09 7.06
N ARG A 36 -12.98 -12.23 8.39
CA ARG A 36 -14.09 -11.66 9.18
C ARG A 36 -13.88 -10.16 9.39
N ILE A 37 -12.64 -9.74 9.62
CA ILE A 37 -12.27 -8.36 9.97
C ILE A 37 -12.06 -7.53 8.70
N ILE A 38 -11.21 -7.99 7.80
CA ILE A 38 -10.84 -7.27 6.56
C ILE A 38 -11.84 -7.56 5.45
N LYS A 39 -12.45 -6.50 4.93
CA LYS A 39 -13.51 -6.57 3.91
C LYS A 39 -12.98 -6.42 2.49
N ASN A 40 -12.01 -5.54 2.30
CA ASN A 40 -11.40 -5.23 1.02
C ASN A 40 -9.89 -5.46 1.15
N PRO A 41 -9.40 -6.70 0.96
CA PRO A 41 -7.96 -6.96 1.00
C PRO A 41 -7.26 -6.22 -0.14
N MET A 42 -6.04 -5.77 0.12
CA MET A 42 -5.15 -5.14 -0.85
C MET A 42 -3.69 -5.43 -0.46
N ASP A 43 -2.82 -5.47 -1.47
CA ASP A 43 -1.40 -5.79 -1.36
C ASP A 43 -0.67 -5.23 -2.59
N PHE A 44 0.66 -5.21 -2.55
CA PHE A 44 1.48 -4.59 -3.60
C PHE A 44 1.47 -5.38 -4.91
N LEU A 45 1.34 -6.71 -4.87
CA LEU A 45 1.18 -7.51 -6.09
C LEU A 45 -0.14 -7.17 -6.79
N THR A 46 -1.25 -7.12 -6.06
CA THR A 46 -2.56 -6.71 -6.60
C THR A 46 -2.47 -5.28 -7.17
N MET A 47 -1.85 -4.35 -6.44
CA MET A 47 -1.66 -2.98 -6.94
C MET A 47 -0.83 -2.93 -8.22
N ARG A 48 0.23 -3.75 -8.31
CA ARG A 48 1.09 -3.87 -9.49
C ARG A 48 0.31 -4.38 -10.69
N GLU A 49 -0.48 -5.43 -10.50
CA GLU A 49 -1.31 -5.99 -11.57
C GLU A 49 -2.31 -4.97 -12.10
N ARG A 50 -3.02 -4.27 -11.20
CA ARG A 50 -3.94 -3.17 -11.57
C ARG A 50 -3.22 -2.07 -12.34
N LEU A 51 -2.02 -1.68 -11.91
CA LEU A 51 -1.22 -0.66 -12.58
C LEU A 51 -0.79 -1.10 -14.00
N LEU A 52 -0.32 -2.35 -14.15
CA LEU A 52 0.10 -2.90 -15.44
C LEU A 52 -1.06 -3.07 -16.43
N GLN A 53 -2.26 -3.35 -15.92
CA GLN A 53 -3.48 -3.46 -16.72
C GLN A 53 -4.12 -2.11 -17.06
N GLY A 54 -3.56 -0.99 -16.56
CA GLY A 54 -4.15 0.34 -16.74
C GLY A 54 -5.48 0.51 -16.00
N ALA A 55 -5.70 -0.25 -14.92
CA ALA A 55 -6.95 -0.26 -14.17
C ALA A 55 -7.13 0.96 -13.24
N TYR A 56 -6.11 1.80 -13.09
CA TYR A 56 -6.22 3.08 -12.38
C TYR A 56 -6.48 4.21 -13.39
N CYS A 57 -7.63 4.85 -13.27
CA CYS A 57 -8.02 5.99 -14.09
C CYS A 57 -7.40 7.31 -13.58
N SER A 58 -6.90 7.31 -12.35
CA SER A 58 -6.21 8.45 -11.75
C SER A 58 -5.11 8.00 -10.78
N CYS A 59 -4.20 8.92 -10.48
CA CYS A 59 -3.20 8.71 -9.43
C CYS A 59 -3.85 8.56 -8.05
N ASP A 60 -4.99 9.23 -7.81
CA ASP A 60 -5.70 9.15 -6.53
C ASP A 60 -6.29 7.75 -6.28
N GLU A 61 -6.71 7.03 -7.32
CA GLU A 61 -7.16 5.63 -7.17
C GLU A 61 -6.01 4.70 -6.73
N PHE A 62 -4.80 4.91 -7.27
CA PHE A 62 -3.62 4.19 -6.80
C PHE A 62 -3.29 4.54 -5.34
N ALA A 63 -3.37 5.81 -4.97
CA ALA A 63 -3.14 6.24 -3.59
C ALA A 63 -4.19 5.67 -2.62
N ALA A 64 -5.44 5.56 -3.04
CA ALA A 64 -6.50 4.94 -2.26
C ALA A 64 -6.21 3.46 -1.96
N ASP A 65 -5.74 2.70 -2.95
CA ASP A 65 -5.33 1.30 -2.73
C ASP A 65 -4.10 1.20 -1.82
N ALA A 66 -3.10 2.08 -1.96
CA ALA A 66 -1.95 2.13 -1.05
C ALA A 66 -2.40 2.38 0.40
N GLN A 67 -3.26 3.38 0.63
CA GLN A 67 -3.82 3.66 1.94
C GLN A 67 -4.65 2.50 2.48
N LEU A 68 -5.36 1.77 1.62
CA LEU A 68 -6.14 0.60 2.01
C LEU A 68 -5.24 -0.52 2.56
N VAL A 69 -4.06 -0.75 1.99
CA VAL A 69 -3.06 -1.69 2.55
C VAL A 69 -2.75 -1.35 4.01
N PHE A 70 -2.43 -0.09 4.29
CA PHE A 70 -2.03 0.36 5.63
C PHE A 70 -3.21 0.39 6.61
N ASN A 71 -4.39 0.82 6.16
CA ASN A 71 -5.61 0.83 6.98
C ASN A 71 -6.04 -0.60 7.36
N ASN A 72 -5.92 -1.56 6.43
CA ASN A 72 -6.18 -2.96 6.73
C ASN A 72 -5.17 -3.53 7.71
N CYS A 73 -3.90 -3.15 7.58
CA CYS A 73 -2.84 -3.55 8.51
C CYS A 73 -3.14 -3.08 9.94
N GLU A 74 -3.47 -1.80 10.11
CA GLU A 74 -3.80 -1.17 11.40
C GLU A 74 -5.11 -1.71 12.00
N LEU A 75 -6.09 -2.03 11.16
CA LEU A 75 -7.35 -2.63 11.63
C LEU A 75 -7.16 -4.07 12.15
N PHE A 76 -6.23 -4.84 11.57
CA PHE A 76 -6.06 -6.24 11.90
C PHE A 76 -4.98 -6.50 12.96
N ASN A 77 -3.89 -5.71 12.95
CA ASN A 77 -2.72 -5.94 13.79
C ASN A 77 -2.63 -4.89 14.89
N GLU A 78 -2.07 -5.29 16.04
CA GLU A 78 -1.71 -4.33 17.09
C GLU A 78 -0.56 -3.43 16.62
N ASP A 79 -0.61 -2.14 16.97
CA ASP A 79 0.41 -1.15 16.56
C ASP A 79 1.84 -1.52 16.96
N THR A 80 1.99 -2.19 18.10
CA THR A 80 3.29 -2.61 18.65
C THR A 80 3.77 -3.97 18.12
N SER A 81 2.97 -4.66 17.31
CA SER A 81 3.41 -5.89 16.64
C SER A 81 4.40 -5.59 15.53
N GLU A 82 5.22 -6.56 15.12
CA GLU A 82 6.17 -6.39 14.01
C GLU A 82 5.47 -5.93 12.72
N VAL A 83 4.30 -6.51 12.41
CA VAL A 83 3.50 -6.15 11.23
C VAL A 83 2.86 -4.76 11.38
N GLY A 84 2.37 -4.42 12.57
CA GLY A 84 1.83 -3.08 12.87
C GLY A 84 2.89 -1.99 12.70
N MET A 85 4.08 -2.18 13.27
CA MET A 85 5.20 -1.25 13.10
C MET A 85 5.64 -1.12 11.64
N ALA A 86 5.70 -2.23 10.89
CA ALA A 86 5.98 -2.23 9.45
C ALA A 86 4.91 -1.44 8.66
N GLY A 87 3.63 -1.61 9.00
CA GLY A 87 2.53 -0.84 8.40
C GLY A 87 2.65 0.66 8.63
N HIS A 88 2.98 1.08 9.85
CA HIS A 88 3.24 2.47 10.20
C HIS A 88 4.47 3.04 9.46
N SER A 89 5.53 2.24 9.34
CA SER A 89 6.74 2.60 8.57
C SER A 89 6.42 2.84 7.10
N MET A 90 5.72 1.88 6.47
CA MET A 90 5.34 1.95 5.07
C MET A 90 4.35 3.08 4.76
N ARG A 91 3.39 3.37 5.66
CA ARG A 91 2.48 4.51 5.52
C ARG A 91 3.27 5.82 5.43
N ARG A 92 4.18 6.06 6.39
CA ARG A 92 5.02 7.27 6.39
C ARG A 92 5.90 7.38 5.15
N PHE A 93 6.48 6.26 4.72
CA PHE A 93 7.26 6.19 3.50
C PHE A 93 6.41 6.62 2.28
N PHE A 94 5.24 6.00 2.09
CA PHE A 94 4.32 6.32 1.01
C PHE A 94 3.92 7.80 1.03
N GLU A 95 3.48 8.32 2.18
CA GLU A 95 3.04 9.72 2.32
C GLU A 95 4.15 10.72 2.00
N SER A 96 5.39 10.45 2.42
CA SER A 96 6.56 11.28 2.07
C SER A 96 6.79 11.29 0.55
N ARG A 97 6.84 10.11 -0.07
CA ARG A 97 7.05 10.00 -1.52
C ARG A 97 5.91 10.64 -2.30
N TRP A 98 4.67 10.45 -1.87
CA TRP A 98 3.49 11.05 -2.47
C TRP A 98 3.57 12.59 -2.42
N ALA A 99 3.86 13.16 -1.25
CA ALA A 99 3.99 14.60 -1.09
C ALA A 99 5.11 15.19 -1.97
N GLU A 100 6.25 14.51 -2.13
CA GLU A 100 7.33 14.99 -2.99
C GLU A 100 6.92 15.17 -4.46
N PHE A 101 6.05 14.30 -4.98
CA PHE A 101 5.60 14.37 -6.38
C PHE A 101 4.37 15.28 -6.59
N TYR A 102 3.53 15.45 -5.56
CA TYR A 102 2.23 16.13 -5.70
C TYR A 102 2.11 17.44 -4.93
N SER A 103 2.84 17.64 -3.82
CA SER A 103 2.84 18.90 -3.06
C SER A 103 3.83 19.95 -3.60
N ASN A 104 4.78 19.54 -4.45
CA ASN A 104 5.70 20.46 -5.14
C ASN A 104 5.08 21.16 -6.36
N LYS A 105 3.79 20.95 -6.66
CA LYS A 105 3.09 21.59 -7.79
C LYS A 105 2.48 22.95 -7.47
N ASP A 106 2.45 23.33 -6.19
CA ASP A 106 1.87 24.59 -5.72
C ASP A 106 2.93 25.67 -5.40
N LYS A 107 4.16 25.52 -5.93
CA LYS A 107 5.23 26.53 -5.85
C LYS A 107 5.75 26.92 -7.23
#